data_AF-A0A1V3WDB2-F1
#
_entry.id   AF-A0A1V3WDB2-F1
#
_cell.length_a   1.000
_cell.length_b   1.000
_cell.length_c   1.000
_cell.angle_alpha   90.00
_cell.angle_beta   90.00
_cell.angle_gamma   90.00
#
_symmetry.space_group_name_H-M   'P 1'
#
loop_
_entity.id
_entity.type
_entity.pdbx_description
1 polymer ?
#
loop_
_entity_poly.entity_id
_entity_poly.type
_entity_poly.pdbx_seq_one_letter_code
_entity_poly.pdbx_strand_id
1 'polypeptide(L)'
;MVYRGPRRKGVRYFGPYSHAWAIRETLDLLTRVFPARTCSTGVFKRHKQIERPCLLGYIDKCSAPCVGRVSAEQHRQIVEDFCDFLSGQTDRYARELERHMSAAAEQLDFERAAGFATTCRR
;
A
#
# COMPACT_ATOMS: atom_id res chain seq x y z
N MET A 1 8.37 -10.84 -1.20
CA MET A 1 9.21 -12.06 -1.37
C MET A 1 9.65 -12.49 0.02
N VAL A 2 9.38 -13.73 0.44
CA VAL A 2 9.78 -14.21 1.78
C VAL A 2 11.24 -14.62 1.71
N TYR A 3 12.11 -13.94 2.46
CA TYR A 3 13.54 -14.23 2.43
C TYR A 3 13.87 -15.42 3.34
N ARG A 4 14.54 -16.43 2.79
CA ARG A 4 15.10 -17.57 3.52
C ARG A 4 16.58 -17.66 3.13
N GLY A 5 17.49 -17.16 3.97
CA GLY A 5 18.92 -17.14 3.68
C GLY A 5 19.75 -16.24 4.61
N PRO A 6 21.08 -16.18 4.42
CA PRO A 6 21.98 -15.36 5.22
C PRO A 6 21.78 -13.86 4.95
N ARG A 7 21.64 -13.06 6.02
CA ARG A 7 21.35 -11.62 5.92
C ARG A 7 22.44 -10.88 5.13
N ARG A 8 22.03 -10.11 4.13
CA ARG A 8 22.88 -9.25 3.30
C ARG A 8 22.93 -7.84 3.89
N LYS A 9 24.11 -7.21 3.86
CA LYS A 9 24.27 -5.80 4.26
C LYS A 9 23.46 -4.89 3.33
N GLY A 10 22.77 -3.89 3.89
CA GLY A 10 21.95 -2.93 3.15
C GLY A 10 20.50 -3.36 2.87
N VAL A 11 20.07 -4.53 3.35
CA VAL A 11 18.69 -5.00 3.23
C VAL A 11 18.02 -4.97 4.60
N ARG A 12 16.86 -4.31 4.71
CA ARG A 12 16.03 -4.36 5.92
C ARG A 12 15.30 -5.70 5.95
N TYR A 13 15.47 -6.44 7.04
CA TYR A 13 14.80 -7.71 7.28
C TYR A 13 13.73 -7.52 8.36
N PHE A 14 12.49 -7.86 8.03
CA PHE A 14 11.35 -7.78 8.94
C PHE A 14 10.92 -9.18 9.38
N GLY A 15 10.69 -9.36 10.67
CA GLY A 15 10.25 -10.63 11.28
C GLY A 15 11.34 -11.70 11.47
N PRO A 16 11.08 -12.63 12.39
CA PRO A 16 10.67 -13.99 12.00
C PRO A 16 9.15 -14.14 12.11
N TYR A 17 8.47 -14.32 10.99
CA TYR A 17 7.02 -14.56 10.97
C TYR A 17 6.75 -16.06 11.14
N SER A 18 5.90 -16.41 12.12
CA SER A 18 5.50 -17.81 12.41
C SER A 18 4.83 -18.48 11.22
N HIS A 19 4.02 -17.73 10.47
CA HIS A 19 3.30 -18.22 9.31
C HIS A 19 3.59 -17.38 8.07
N ALA A 20 4.23 -18.00 7.07
CA ALA A 20 4.54 -17.34 5.80
C ALA A 20 3.30 -17.00 4.94
N TRP A 21 2.14 -17.61 5.23
CA TRP A 21 0.89 -17.31 4.55
C TRP A 21 0.27 -16.01 5.08
N ALA A 22 0.24 -15.81 6.40
CA ALA A 22 -0.35 -14.63 7.04
C ALA A 22 0.33 -13.33 6.57
N ILE A 23 1.67 -13.33 6.50
CA ILE A 23 2.41 -12.16 6.02
C ILE A 23 2.15 -11.85 4.54
N ARG A 24 1.88 -12.86 3.71
CA ARG A 24 1.59 -12.64 2.28
C ARG A 24 0.24 -11.96 2.08
N GLU A 25 -0.75 -12.33 2.89
CA GLU A 25 -2.06 -11.71 2.87
C GLU A 25 -1.98 -10.25 3.35
N THR A 26 -1.26 -9.99 4.45
CA THR A 26 -0.97 -8.63 4.91
C THR A 26 -0.25 -7.82 3.83
N LEU A 27 0.75 -8.40 3.17
CA LEU A 27 1.46 -7.77 2.05
C LEU A 27 0.52 -7.44 0.88
N ASP A 28 -0.42 -8.32 0.51
CA ASP A 28 -1.35 -8.07 -0.59
C ASP A 28 -2.31 -6.92 -0.28
N LEU A 29 -2.80 -6.84 0.97
CA LEU A 29 -3.61 -5.73 1.45
C LEU A 29 -2.81 -4.42 1.47
N LEU A 30 -1.60 -4.44 2.02
CA LEU A 30 -0.75 -3.25 2.08
C LEU A 30 -0.36 -2.74 0.70
N THR A 31 -0.20 -3.62 -0.29
CA THR A 31 0.13 -3.22 -1.67
C THR A 31 -1.00 -2.42 -2.34
N ARG A 32 -2.24 -2.50 -1.82
CA ARG A 32 -3.36 -1.65 -2.27
C ARG A 32 -3.33 -0.25 -1.67
N VAL A 33 -2.85 -0.12 -0.42
CA VAL A 33 -2.77 1.16 0.29
C VAL A 33 -1.47 1.89 -0.07
N PHE A 34 -0.37 1.15 -0.09
CA PHE A 34 0.95 1.60 -0.47
C PHE A 34 1.32 0.92 -1.79
N PRO A 35 1.16 1.59 -2.94
CA PRO A 35 1.46 1.04 -4.27
C PRO A 35 2.98 0.90 -4.51
N ALA A 36 3.64 0.13 -3.65
CA ALA A 36 5.06 -0.11 -3.65
C ALA A 36 5.47 -1.03 -4.80
N ARG A 37 6.71 -0.83 -5.28
CA ARG A 37 7.22 -1.60 -6.40
C ARG A 37 7.69 -2.96 -5.91
N THR A 38 7.04 -4.02 -6.39
CA THR A 38 7.44 -5.41 -6.13
C THR A 38 8.09 -6.10 -7.34
N CYS A 39 8.14 -5.43 -8.50
CA CYS A 39 8.68 -6.00 -9.73
C CYS A 39 10.21 -6.11 -9.72
N SER A 40 10.73 -7.19 -10.33
CA SER A 40 12.18 -7.40 -10.49
C SER A 40 12.83 -6.30 -11.35
N THR A 41 14.14 -6.14 -11.21
CA THR A 41 14.91 -5.13 -11.96
C THR A 41 14.84 -5.33 -13.47
N GLY A 42 14.80 -6.57 -13.94
CA GLY A 42 14.64 -6.89 -15.37
C GLY A 42 13.29 -6.45 -15.92
N VAL A 43 12.20 -6.70 -15.20
CA VAL A 43 10.84 -6.26 -15.58
C VAL A 43 10.77 -4.73 -15.59
N PHE A 44 11.35 -4.07 -14.58
CA PHE A 44 11.40 -2.61 -14.54
C PHE A 44 12.09 -2.00 -15.77
N LYS A 45 13.28 -2.48 -16.13
CA LYS A 45 14.02 -1.97 -17.30
C LYS A 45 13.26 -2.19 -18.61
N ARG A 46 12.68 -3.39 -18.78
CA ARG A 46 11.90 -3.74 -19.97
C ARG A 46 10.69 -2.83 -20.15
N HIS A 47 9.90 -2.65 -19.08
CA HIS A 47 8.70 -1.80 -19.15
C HIS A 47 9.03 -0.31 -19.30
N LYS A 48 10.18 0.13 -18.76
CA LYS A 48 10.71 1.48 -19.01
C LYS A 48 11.06 1.70 -20.48
N GLN A 49 11.62 0.71 -21.16
CA GLN A 49 11.95 0.79 -22.59
C GLN A 49 10.72 0.75 -23.50
N ILE A 50 9.68 0.01 -23.09
CA ILE A 50 8.44 -0.14 -23.87
C ILE A 50 7.46 1.03 -23.59
N GLU A 51 7.75 1.88 -22.59
CA GLU A 51 6.88 2.96 -22.09
C GLU A 51 5.45 2.49 -21.75
N ARG A 52 5.30 1.21 -21.37
CA ARG A 52 4.01 0.62 -20.98
C ARG A 52 4.07 0.07 -19.57
N PRO A 53 3.07 0.37 -18.71
CA PRO A 53 3.04 -0.15 -17.36
C PRO A 53 2.89 -1.68 -17.37
N CYS A 54 3.42 -2.34 -16.35
CA CYS A 54 3.21 -3.77 -16.17
C CYS A 54 1.80 -4.06 -15.64
N LEU A 55 1.41 -5.34 -15.58
CA LEU A 55 0.12 -5.75 -15.02
C LEU A 55 -0.14 -5.14 -13.63
N LEU A 56 0.88 -5.10 -12.76
CA LEU A 56 0.77 -4.51 -11.41
C LEU A 56 0.46 -3.01 -11.44
N GLY A 57 0.89 -2.29 -12.47
CA GLY A 57 0.54 -0.88 -12.67
C GLY A 57 -0.83 -0.67 -13.34
N TYR A 58 -1.42 -1.71 -13.94
CA TYR A 58 -2.79 -1.66 -14.46
C TYR A 58 -3.83 -1.97 -13.39
N ILE A 59 -3.48 -2.79 -12.40
CA ILE A 59 -4.34 -3.13 -11.26
C ILE A 59 -4.08 -2.23 -10.03
N ASP A 60 -3.40 -1.08 -10.24
CA ASP A 60 -3.05 -0.09 -9.23
C ASP A 60 -2.31 -0.60 -7.98
N LYS A 61 -1.70 -1.79 -8.08
CA LYS A 61 -0.82 -2.36 -7.03
C LYS A 61 0.58 -1.75 -7.05
N CYS A 62 0.90 -0.93 -8.04
CA CYS A 62 2.20 -0.28 -8.18
C CYS A 62 1.98 1.08 -8.80
N SER A 63 2.62 2.12 -8.25
CA SER A 63 2.49 3.49 -8.78
C SER A 63 3.09 3.65 -10.18
N ALA A 64 3.63 2.58 -10.76
CA ALA A 64 4.24 2.53 -12.08
C ALA A 64 5.31 3.61 -12.31
N PRO A 65 6.36 3.68 -11.45
CA PRO A 65 7.50 4.56 -11.69
C PRO A 65 8.24 4.21 -12.99
N CYS A 66 7.99 3.03 -13.57
CA CYS A 66 8.55 2.58 -14.85
C CYS A 66 8.19 3.50 -16.02
N VAL A 67 7.01 4.11 -16.01
CA VAL A 67 6.49 4.95 -17.10
C VAL A 67 6.34 6.42 -16.69
N GLY A 68 6.90 6.81 -15.54
CA GLY A 68 6.88 8.20 -15.07
C GLY A 68 5.54 8.67 -14.51
N ARG A 69 4.60 7.79 -14.15
CA ARG A 69 3.34 8.18 -13.47
C ARG A 69 3.57 8.87 -12.12
N VAL A 70 4.65 8.51 -11.44
CA VAL A 70 5.16 9.18 -10.24
C VAL A 70 6.67 9.33 -10.35
N SER A 71 7.19 10.36 -9.70
CA SER A 71 8.63 10.58 -9.56
C SER A 71 9.27 9.48 -8.72
N ALA A 72 10.58 9.28 -8.92
CA ALA A 72 11.35 8.35 -8.10
C ALA A 72 11.37 8.76 -6.61
N GLU A 73 11.24 10.05 -6.33
CA GLU A 73 11.21 10.58 -4.96
C GLU A 73 9.92 10.22 -4.24
N GLN A 74 8.78 10.47 -4.88
CA GLN A 74 7.47 10.07 -4.36
C GLN A 74 7.39 8.55 -4.15
N HIS A 75 7.95 7.78 -5.09
CA HIS A 75 8.04 6.33 -4.92
C HIS A 75 8.88 5.93 -3.72
N ARG A 76 9.99 6.64 -3.46
CA ARG A 76 10.85 6.38 -2.29
C ARG A 76 10.10 6.66 -0.98
N GLN A 77 9.37 7.77 -0.89
CA GLN A 77 8.56 8.10 0.28
C GLN A 77 7.53 6.99 0.59
N ILE A 78 6.79 6.52 -0.43
CA ILE A 78 5.83 5.41 -0.27
C ILE A 78 6.52 4.13 0.26
N VAL A 79 7.74 3.85 -0.21
CA VAL A 79 8.50 2.69 0.24
C VAL A 79 9.05 2.88 1.66
N GLU A 80 9.44 4.09 2.04
CA GLU A 80 9.87 4.43 3.39
C GLU A 80 8.71 4.30 4.38
N ASP A 81 7.54 4.87 4.08
CA ASP A 81 6.32 4.71 4.87
C ASP A 81 5.94 3.23 5.04
N PHE A 82 6.06 2.45 3.96
CA PHE A 82 5.84 1.01 3.99
C PHE A 82 6.86 0.27 4.87
N CYS A 83 8.13 0.66 4.83
CA CYS A 83 9.17 0.10 5.70
C CYS A 83 8.95 0.46 7.16
N ASP A 84 8.52 1.68 7.43
CA ASP A 84 8.27 2.19 8.78
C ASP A 84 7.05 1.50 9.40
N PHE A 85 6.00 1.28 8.60
CA PHE A 85 4.85 0.45 8.97
C PHE A 85 5.28 -0.96 9.38
N LEU A 86 6.12 -1.63 8.58
CA LEU A 86 6.61 -2.98 8.86
C LEU A 86 7.61 -3.05 10.02
N SER A 87 8.30 -1.96 10.34
CA SER A 87 9.34 -1.90 11.38
C SER A 87 8.81 -1.91 12.82
N GLY A 88 7.49 -1.84 13.01
CA GLY A 88 6.87 -1.90 14.34
C GLY A 88 5.96 -0.72 14.68
N GLN A 89 5.63 0.16 13.73
CA GLN A 89 4.57 1.17 13.91
C GLN A 89 3.18 0.67 13.49
N THR A 90 2.98 -0.64 13.36
CA THR A 90 1.69 -1.25 13.01
C THR A 90 0.55 -0.76 13.91
N ASP A 91 0.81 -0.57 15.21
CA ASP A 91 -0.18 -0.10 16.18
C ASP A 91 -0.58 1.38 15.97
N ARG A 92 0.39 2.23 15.63
CA ARG A 92 0.15 3.66 15.41
C ARG A 92 -0.62 3.89 14.12
N TYR A 93 -0.21 3.25 13.03
CA TYR A 93 -0.89 3.39 11.74
C TYR A 93 -2.25 2.70 11.71
N ALA A 94 -2.44 1.56 12.42
CA ALA A 94 -3.75 0.95 12.57
C ALA A 94 -4.73 1.89 13.30
N ARG A 95 -4.29 2.56 14.38
CA ARG A 95 -5.10 3.56 15.10
C ARG A 95 -5.36 4.82 14.28
N GLU A 96 -4.47 5.17 13.37
CA GLU A 96 -4.64 6.34 12.48
C GLU A 96 -5.61 6.00 11.36
N LEU A 97 -5.51 4.80 10.79
CA LEU A 97 -6.44 4.28 9.79
C LEU A 97 -7.84 4.03 10.37
N GLU A 98 -7.95 3.48 11.58
CA GLU A 98 -9.22 3.39 12.32
C GLU A 98 -9.82 4.78 12.54
N ARG A 99 -9.01 5.78 12.93
CA ARG A 99 -9.49 7.16 13.07
C ARG A 99 -9.97 7.76 11.76
N HIS A 100 -9.26 7.53 10.66
CA HIS A 100 -9.68 7.98 9.33
C HIS A 100 -10.93 7.25 8.84
N MET A 101 -11.07 5.95 9.12
CA MET A 101 -12.26 5.18 8.78
C MET A 101 -13.46 5.58 9.62
N SER A 102 -13.30 5.81 10.93
CA SER A 102 -14.36 6.35 11.80
C SER A 102 -14.76 7.76 11.39
N ALA A 103 -13.81 8.64 11.05
CA ALA A 103 -14.12 10.00 10.58
C ALA A 103 -14.84 9.99 9.23
N ALA A 104 -14.44 9.11 8.30
CA ALA A 104 -15.12 8.93 7.01
C ALA A 104 -16.50 8.28 7.18
N ALA A 105 -16.66 7.36 8.13
CA ALA A 105 -17.96 6.74 8.46
C ALA A 105 -18.90 7.77 9.10
N GLU A 106 -18.42 8.58 10.05
CA GLU A 106 -19.20 9.69 10.61
C GLU A 106 -19.62 10.66 9.49
N GLN A 107 -18.72 11.05 8.60
CA GLN A 107 -19.09 11.89 7.45
C GLN A 107 -20.12 11.24 6.52
N LEU A 108 -19.99 9.95 6.23
CA LEU A 108 -20.98 9.19 5.44
C LEU A 108 -22.33 9.05 6.15
N ASP A 109 -22.32 8.92 7.48
CA ASP A 109 -23.54 8.86 8.29
C ASP A 109 -24.19 10.25 8.43
N PHE A 110 -23.41 11.34 8.47
CA PHE A 110 -23.95 12.70 8.34
C PHE A 110 -24.56 12.94 6.96
N GLU A 111 -23.93 12.48 5.88
CA GLU A 111 -24.49 12.57 4.52
C GLU A 111 -25.75 11.72 4.35
N ARG A 112 -25.79 10.52 4.93
CA ARG A 112 -27.00 9.67 4.94
C ARG A 112 -28.11 10.23 5.83
N ALA A 113 -27.79 10.75 7.01
CA ALA A 113 -28.76 11.37 7.91
C ALA A 113 -29.36 12.66 7.32
N ALA A 114 -28.54 13.46 6.61
CA ALA A 114 -29.02 14.62 5.84
C ALA A 114 -29.98 14.21 4.71
N GLY A 115 -29.82 13.00 4.15
CA GLY A 115 -30.75 12.42 3.17
C GLY A 115 -32.09 11.99 3.75
N PHE A 116 -32.16 11.55 5.01
CA PHE A 116 -33.43 11.16 5.66
C PHE A 116 -34.22 12.33 6.27
N ALA A 117 -33.54 13.43 6.63
CA ALA A 117 -34.19 14.60 7.25
C ALA A 117 -35.15 15.35 6.31
N THR A 118 -35.11 15.11 4.99
CA THR A 118 -36.00 15.74 4.00
C THR A 118 -37.22 14.88 3.62
N THR A 119 -37.33 13.62 4.06
CA THR A 119 -38.40 12.71 3.58
C THR A 119 -39.60 12.58 4.53
N CYS A 120 -39.51 12.99 5.80
CA CYS A 120 -40.63 12.95 6.76
C CYS A 120 -41.38 14.30 6.87
N ARG A 121 -41.78 14.88 5.73
CA ARG A 121 -42.82 15.91 5.69
C ARG A 121 -43.85 15.60 4.61
N ARG A 122 -44.53 14.47 4.76
CA ARG A 122 -45.87 14.24 4.21
C ARG A 122 -46.58 13.12 4.96
#